data_AF-A0A1G3UK75-F1
#
_entry.id   AF-A0A1G3UK75-F1
#
_cell.length_a   1.000
_cell.length_b   1.000
_cell.length_c   1.000
_cell.angle_alpha   90.00
_cell.angle_beta   90.00
_cell.angle_gamma   90.00
#
_symmetry.space_group_name_H-M   'P 1'
#
loop_
_entity.id
_entity.type
_entity.pdbx_description
1 polymer ?
#
loop_
_entity_poly.entity_id
_entity_poly.type
_entity_poly.pdbx_seq_one_letter_code
_entity_poly.pdbx_strand_id
1 'polypeptide(L)' 'MAKKSKLEYFKSEIEELLKKGTSIRSAWKIINYDLPDYAKISYSTFRRFIQNDIISQKKKVQLD' A
#
# COMPACT_ATOMS: atom_id res chain seq x y z
N MET A 1 13.54 2.00 17.98
CA MET A 1 12.95 1.24 16.86
C MET A 1 11.82 2.07 16.27
N ALA A 2 11.91 2.48 14.99
CA ALA A 2 10.84 3.25 14.36
C ALA A 2 9.55 2.40 14.33
N LYS A 3 8.44 2.97 14.80
CA LYS A 3 7.14 2.31 14.83
C LYS A 3 6.75 1.97 13.38
N LYS A 4 6.73 0.68 13.01
CA LYS A 4 6.25 0.28 11.68
C LYS A 4 4.82 0.79 11.51
N SER A 5 4.55 1.46 10.39
CA SER A 5 3.20 1.96 10.10
C SER A 5 2.26 0.79 9.85
N LYS A 6 0.94 0.96 10.03
CA LYS A 6 -0.03 -0.08 9.66
C LYS A 6 0.10 -0.50 8.19
N LEU A 7 0.48 0.42 7.31
CA LEU A 7 0.66 0.15 5.88
C LEU A 7 1.90 -0.69 5.57
N GLU A 8 2.95 -0.57 6.38
CA GLU A 8 4.12 -1.44 6.29
C GLU A 8 3.78 -2.90 6.60
N TYR A 9 2.81 -3.16 7.49
CA TYR A 9 2.32 -4.52 7.75
C TYR A 9 1.65 -5.14 6.51
N PHE A 10 0.84 -4.35 5.80
CA PHE A 10 0.13 -4.79 4.59
C PHE A 10 0.96 -4.65 3.30
N LYS A 11 2.22 -4.21 3.38
CA LYS A 11 3.02 -3.85 2.19
C LYS A 11 3.11 -4.98 1.18
N SER A 12 3.46 -6.18 1.63
CA SER A 12 3.62 -7.36 0.77
C SER A 12 2.32 -7.72 0.04
N GLU A 13 1.19 -7.64 0.74
CA GLU A 13 -0.13 -7.93 0.19
C GLU A 13 -0.56 -6.85 -0.82
N ILE A 14 -0.33 -5.58 -0.51
CA ILE A 14 -0.56 -4.46 -1.43
C ILE A 14 0.27 -4.65 -2.70
N GLU A 15 1.55 -5.00 -2.58
CA GLU A 15 2.42 -5.24 -3.73
C GLU A 15 1.94 -6.41 -4.59
N GLU A 16 1.47 -7.50 -3.96
CA GLU A 16 0.92 -8.65 -4.66
C GLU A 16 -0.37 -8.29 -5.43
N LEU A 17 -1.29 -7.57 -4.79
CA LEU A 17 -2.51 -7.08 -5.43
C LEU A 17 -2.19 -6.21 -6.65
N LEU A 18 -1.24 -5.28 -6.52
CA LEU A 18 -0.80 -4.43 -7.62
C LEU A 18 -0.09 -5.23 -8.73
N LYS A 19 0.74 -6.22 -8.39
CA LYS A 19 1.38 -7.13 -9.37
C LYS A 19 0.35 -7.94 -10.16
N LYS A 20 -0.76 -8.34 -9.53
CA LYS A 20 -1.90 -9.01 -10.18
C LYS A 20 -2.72 -8.09 -11.10
N GLY A 21 -2.37 -6.80 -11.20
CA GLY A 21 -3.08 -5.83 -12.03
C GLY A 21 -4.27 -5.14 -11.34
N THR A 22 -4.43 -5.34 -10.02
CA THR A 22 -5.48 -4.67 -9.25
C THR A 22 -5.24 -3.16 -9.24
N SER A 23 -6.28 -2.36 -9.48
CA SER A 23 -6.15 -0.91 -9.38
C SER A 23 -5.90 -0.47 -7.92
N ILE A 24 -5.18 0.65 -7.73
CA ILE A 24 -4.88 1.20 -6.39
C ILE A 24 -6.14 1.34 -5.52
N ARG A 25 -7.26 1.77 -6.12
CA ARG A 25 -8.54 1.92 -5.42
C ARG A 25 -9.15 0.58 -5.04
N SER A 26 -9.03 -0.45 -5.86
CA SER A 26 -9.55 -1.78 -5.54
C SER A 26 -8.69 -2.46 -4.48
N ALA A 27 -7.36 -2.35 -4.57
CA ALA A 27 -6.45 -2.83 -3.53
C ALA A 27 -6.75 -2.17 -2.18
N TRP A 28 -7.00 -0.86 -2.16
CA TRP A 28 -7.43 -0.14 -0.95
C TRP A 28 -8.72 -0.71 -0.36
N LYS A 29 -9.72 -1.01 -1.19
CA LYS A 29 -10.99 -1.60 -0.74
C LYS A 29 -10.78 -2.99 -0.15
N ILE A 30 -9.96 -3.82 -0.79
CA ILE A 30 -9.65 -5.18 -0.34
C ILE A 30 -8.97 -5.13 1.03
N ILE A 31 -7.89 -4.35 1.17
CA ILE A 31 -7.18 -4.21 2.46
C ILE A 31 -8.09 -3.67 3.57
N ASN A 32 -8.99 -2.74 3.24
CA ASN A 32 -9.93 -2.19 4.23
C ASN A 32 -11.13 -3.11 4.54
N TYR A 33 -11.39 -4.13 3.74
CA TYR A 33 -12.57 -4.98 3.89
C TYR A 33 -12.51 -5.77 5.20
N ASP A 34 -11.35 -6.33 5.51
CA ASP A 34 -11.13 -7.14 6.71
C ASP A 34 -10.78 -6.29 7.95
N LEU A 35 -10.68 -4.97 7.79
CA LEU A 35 -10.34 -4.06 8.89
C LEU A 35 -11.59 -3.55 9.60
N PRO A 36 -11.59 -3.53 10.95
CA PRO A 36 -12.65 -2.88 11.72
C PRO A 36 -12.66 -1.37 11.44
N ASP A 37 -13.82 -0.72 11.58
CA ASP A 37 -14.03 0.67 11.15
C ASP A 37 -13.00 1.66 11.72
N TYR A 38 -12.62 1.52 12.98
CA TYR A 38 -11.62 2.37 13.64
C TYR A 38 -10.18 2.15 13.10
N ALA A 39 -9.94 1.05 12.41
CA ALA A 39 -8.64 0.70 11.84
C ALA A 39 -8.56 0.95 10.33
N LYS A 40 -9.68 1.27 9.67
CA LYS A 40 -9.73 1.56 8.24
C LYS A 40 -8.78 2.69 7.87
N ILE A 41 -8.11 2.50 6.75
CA ILE A 41 -7.13 3.43 6.23
C ILE A 41 -7.83 4.37 5.26
N SER A 42 -7.60 5.68 5.35
CA SER A 42 -8.14 6.60 4.35
C SER A 42 -7.48 6.37 2.98
N TYR A 43 -8.25 6.55 1.91
CA TYR A 43 -7.73 6.36 0.55
C TYR A 43 -6.54 7.29 0.25
N SER A 44 -6.56 8.52 0.77
CA SER A 44 -5.48 9.48 0.59
C SER A 44 -4.17 9.00 1.22
N THR A 45 -4.20 8.48 2.44
CA THR A 45 -3.02 7.94 3.13
C THR A 45 -2.50 6.69 2.41
N PHE A 46 -3.39 5.78 2.01
CA PHE A 46 -3.03 4.58 1.26
C PHE A 46 -2.37 4.92 -0.09
N ARG A 47 -2.94 5.87 -0.84
CA ARG A 47 -2.39 6.32 -2.12
C ARG A 47 -1.01 6.96 -1.94
N ARG A 48 -0.83 7.80 -0.92
CA ARG A 48 0.46 8.44 -0.63
C ARG A 48 1.55 7.41 -0.33
N PHE A 49 1.22 6.38 0.46
CA PHE A 49 2.12 5.26 0.74
C PHE A 49 2.53 4.54 -0.55
N ILE A 50 1.58 4.17 -1.42
CA ILE A 50 1.92 3.50 -2.69
C ILE A 50 2.85 4.35 -3.55
N GLN A 51 2.57 5.65 -3.67
CA GLN A 51 3.39 6.54 -4.50
C GLN A 51 4.82 6.68 -3.96
N ASN A 52 4.96 6.86 -2.65
CA ASN A 52 6.26 7.14 -2.02
C ASN A 52 7.09 5.88 -1.78
N ASP A 53 6.46 4.80 -1.33
CA ASP A 53 7.17 3.64 -0.79
C ASP A 53 7.19 2.44 -1.74
N ILE A 54 6.27 2.37 -2.72
CA ILE A 54 6.21 1.26 -3.68
C ILE A 54 6.66 1.72 -5.08
N ILE A 55 6.04 2.78 -5.62
CA ILE A 55 6.34 3.25 -6.98
C ILE A 55 7.68 3.98 -7.04
N SER A 56 7.96 4.88 -6.08
CA SER A 56 9.23 5.61 -6.03
C SER A 56 10.44 4.68 -5.83
N GLN A 57 10.29 3.56 -5.11
CA GLN A 57 11.36 2.56 -4.99
C GLN A 57 11.62 1.82 -6.31
N LYS A 58 10.57 1.49 -7.08
CA LYS A 58 10.74 0.86 -8.41
C LYS A 58 11.46 1.74 -9.42
N LYS A 59 11.25 3.06 -9.39
CA LYS A 59 11.99 3.99 -10.26
C LYS A 59 13.49 4.06 -9.95
N LYS A 60 13.88 3.83 -8.69
CA LYS A 60 15.28 3.86 -8.27
C LYS A 60 16.06 2.63 -8.75
N VAL A 61 15.42 1.47 -8.82
CA VAL A 61 16.05 0.20 -9.23
C VAL A 61 16.22 0.07 -10.75
N GLN A 62 15.54 0.88 -11.56
CA GLN A 62 15.66 0.86 -13.04
C GLN A 62 16.69 1.85 -13.59
N LEU A 63 17.39 2.60 -12.73
CA LEU A 63 18.37 3.63 -13.12
C LEU A 63 19.82 3.25 -12.77
N ASP A 64 20.05 2.05 -12.25
CA ASP A 64 21.38 1.44 -12.04
C ASP A 64 21.57 0.27 -13.03
#